data_AF-A0A356VSF0-F1
#
_entry.id   AF-A0A356VSF0-F1
#
_cell.length_a   1.000
_cell.length_b   1.000
_cell.length_c   1.000
_cell.angle_alpha   90.00
_cell.angle_beta   90.00
_cell.angle_gamma   90.00
#
_symmetry.space_group_name_H-M   'P 1'
#
loop_
_entity.id
_entity.type
_entity.pdbx_description
1 polymer ?
#
loop_
_entity_poly.entity_id
_entity_poly.type
_entity_poly.pdbx_seq_one_letter_code
_entity_poly.pdbx_strand_id
1 'polypeptide(L)'
;WVGFYIRLQKELKGGNWDNVPNKSGGFLGMWWHHQGNEDCRQYLQLEEKKLCFKISVNKTEDRKRLRGQWYKTIKEKSGEYKLALTKPARFGSGKYMTVCIHDGEYRHTDSDGIINIEKTVSLLKKAESLLRAVNIE
;
A
#
# COMPACT_ATOMS: atom_id res chain seq x y z
N TRP A 1 2.13 -1.20 -17.27
CA TRP A 1 2.49 -1.32 -15.85
C TRP A 1 3.96 -1.59 -15.61
N VAL A 2 4.58 -2.60 -16.26
CA VAL A 2 6.01 -2.96 -16.07
C VAL A 2 6.95 -1.75 -16.10
N GLY A 3 6.95 -0.97 -17.19
CA GLY A 3 7.83 0.21 -17.31
C GLY A 3 7.61 1.27 -16.22
N PHE A 4 6.36 1.43 -15.76
CA PHE A 4 6.02 2.32 -14.65
C PHE A 4 6.59 1.81 -13.32
N TYR A 5 6.48 0.51 -13.03
CA TYR A 5 7.05 -0.09 -11.81
C TYR A 5 8.58 -0.10 -11.82
N ILE A 6 9.22 -0.33 -12.97
CA ILE A 6 10.69 -0.17 -13.11
C ILE A 6 11.11 1.27 -12.80
N ARG A 7 10.35 2.28 -13.26
CA ARG A 7 10.64 3.68 -12.94
C ARG A 7 10.46 3.95 -11.45
N LEU A 8 9.35 3.52 -10.84
CA LEU A 8 9.12 3.70 -9.40
C LEU A 8 10.18 2.99 -8.55
N GLN A 9 10.62 1.79 -8.95
CA GLN A 9 11.66 1.05 -8.24
C GLN A 9 12.97 1.85 -8.14
N LYS A 10 13.33 2.60 -9.19
CA LYS A 10 14.49 3.50 -9.19
C LYS A 10 14.26 4.71 -8.26
N GLU A 11 13.10 5.35 -8.35
CA GLU A 11 12.77 6.58 -7.59
C GLU A 11 12.60 6.32 -6.07
N LEU A 12 12.04 5.17 -5.72
CA LEU A 12 11.83 4.70 -4.34
C LEU A 12 13.04 3.94 -3.80
N LYS A 13 14.07 3.71 -4.64
CA LYS A 13 15.29 2.95 -4.31
C LYS A 13 14.98 1.56 -3.75
N GLY A 14 13.98 0.88 -4.29
CA GLY A 14 13.58 -0.45 -3.84
C GLY A 14 12.19 -0.87 -4.31
N GLY A 15 11.74 -2.00 -3.77
CA GLY A 15 10.48 -2.63 -4.12
C GLY A 15 10.64 -3.75 -5.13
N ASN A 16 9.76 -4.72 -5.04
CA ASN A 16 9.64 -5.85 -5.97
C ASN A 16 8.28 -5.76 -6.67
N TRP A 17 8.20 -6.30 -7.88
CA TRP A 17 6.95 -6.36 -8.60
C TRP A 17 6.85 -7.67 -9.38
N ASP A 18 5.66 -8.25 -9.41
CA ASP A 18 5.35 -9.48 -10.16
C ASP A 18 3.84 -9.60 -10.37
N ASN A 19 3.41 -10.59 -11.15
CA ASN A 19 2.02 -10.96 -11.28
C ASN A 19 1.50 -11.56 -9.97
N VAL A 20 0.40 -11.00 -9.45
CA VAL A 20 -0.29 -11.49 -8.26
C VAL A 20 -1.53 -12.28 -8.72
N PRO A 21 -1.51 -13.62 -8.73
CA PRO A 21 -2.63 -14.41 -9.21
C PRO A 21 -3.85 -14.27 -8.29
N ASN A 22 -5.03 -14.23 -8.88
CA ASN A 22 -6.30 -14.28 -8.17
C ASN A 22 -7.36 -15.01 -9.01
N LYS A 23 -8.56 -15.24 -8.44
CA LYS A 23 -9.66 -15.94 -9.13
C LYS A 23 -10.18 -15.23 -10.39
N SER A 24 -9.79 -13.98 -10.61
CA SER A 24 -10.20 -13.13 -11.74
C SER A 24 -9.08 -12.90 -12.76
N GLY A 25 -7.99 -13.67 -12.73
CA GLY A 25 -6.88 -13.58 -13.69
C GLY A 25 -5.63 -12.88 -13.17
N GLY A 26 -5.64 -12.36 -11.93
CA GLY A 26 -4.51 -11.69 -11.30
C GLY A 26 -4.38 -10.21 -11.66
N PHE A 27 -3.27 -9.60 -11.25
CA PHE A 27 -2.89 -8.23 -11.59
C PHE A 27 -1.38 -8.05 -11.40
N LEU A 28 -0.76 -7.07 -12.08
CA LEU A 28 0.63 -6.73 -11.78
C LEU A 28 0.68 -5.93 -10.47
N GLY A 29 1.38 -6.48 -9.47
CA GLY A 29 1.55 -5.82 -8.17
C GLY A 29 2.98 -5.34 -7.98
N MET A 30 3.15 -4.23 -7.27
CA MET A 30 4.45 -3.80 -6.75
C MET A 30 4.35 -3.63 -5.24
N TRP A 31 5.26 -4.20 -4.46
CA TRP A 31 5.28 -4.08 -2.99
C TRP A 31 6.65 -3.63 -2.48
N TRP A 32 6.64 -2.75 -1.47
CA TRP A 32 7.83 -2.15 -0.90
C TRP A 32 7.56 -1.62 0.51
N HIS A 33 8.59 -1.02 1.10
CA HIS A 33 8.53 -0.35 2.41
C HIS A 33 7.98 -1.28 3.52
N HIS A 34 8.66 -2.40 3.72
CA HIS A 34 8.29 -3.38 4.74
C HIS A 34 8.75 -2.94 6.14
N GLN A 35 7.90 -3.19 7.14
CA GLN A 35 8.20 -3.03 8.57
C GLN A 35 7.43 -4.07 9.41
N GLY A 36 7.55 -3.98 10.74
CA GLY A 36 6.94 -4.91 11.68
C GLY A 36 7.80 -6.14 11.95
N ASN A 37 7.18 -7.19 12.48
CA ASN A 37 7.86 -8.39 12.95
C ASN A 37 7.30 -9.66 12.28
N GLU A 38 7.72 -10.83 12.77
CA GLU A 38 7.28 -12.11 12.22
C GLU A 38 5.79 -12.38 12.43
N ASP A 39 5.18 -11.88 13.50
CA ASP A 39 3.74 -12.07 13.73
C ASP A 39 2.89 -11.25 12.76
N CYS A 40 3.32 -10.00 12.52
CA CYS A 40 2.64 -9.08 11.63
C CYS A 40 3.63 -8.14 10.92
N ARG A 41 3.77 -8.30 9.61
CA ARG A 41 4.50 -7.34 8.75
C ARG A 41 3.53 -6.37 8.12
N GLN A 42 3.92 -5.11 7.99
CA GLN A 42 3.19 -4.09 7.25
C GLN A 42 4.02 -3.65 6.04
N TYR A 43 3.35 -3.30 4.95
CA TYR A 43 4.02 -2.86 3.73
C TYR A 43 3.06 -2.07 2.84
N LEU A 44 3.62 -1.38 1.84
CA LEU A 44 2.85 -0.73 0.79
C LEU A 44 2.78 -1.62 -0.44
N GLN A 45 1.64 -1.58 -1.13
CA GLN A 45 1.45 -2.30 -2.39
C GLN A 45 0.67 -1.46 -3.39
N LEU A 46 1.14 -1.43 -4.63
CA LEU A 46 0.35 -1.00 -5.78
C LEU A 46 -0.36 -2.22 -6.34
N GLU A 47 -1.68 -2.12 -6.45
CA GLU A 47 -2.52 -3.06 -7.20
C GLU A 47 -3.02 -2.29 -8.42
N GLU A 48 -2.13 -2.11 -9.40
CA GLU A 48 -2.33 -1.27 -10.59
C GLU A 48 -2.77 0.16 -10.24
N LYS A 49 -4.06 0.46 -10.33
CA LYS A 49 -4.65 1.79 -10.08
C LYS A 49 -4.82 2.11 -8.59
N LYS A 50 -4.54 1.17 -7.69
CA LYS A 50 -4.76 1.33 -6.24
C LYS A 50 -3.45 1.40 -5.49
N LEU A 51 -3.36 2.37 -4.58
CA LEU A 51 -2.36 2.39 -3.51
C LEU A 51 -2.95 1.75 -2.25
N CYS A 52 -2.35 0.65 -1.81
CA CYS A 52 -2.83 -0.17 -0.72
C CYS A 52 -1.82 -0.19 0.45
N PHE A 53 -2.34 -0.04 1.67
CA PHE A 53 -1.62 -0.39 2.88
C PHE A 53 -1.96 -1.83 3.24
N LYS A 54 -0.93 -2.67 3.34
CA LYS A 54 -1.06 -4.11 3.50
C LYS A 54 -0.49 -4.57 4.83
N ILE A 55 -1.04 -5.67 5.32
CA ILE A 55 -0.45 -6.46 6.40
C ILE A 55 -0.31 -7.91 5.97
N SER A 56 0.69 -8.62 6.52
CA SER A 56 0.78 -10.07 6.48
C SER A 56 0.82 -10.61 7.90
N VAL A 57 -0.17 -11.45 8.25
CA VAL A 57 -0.32 -12.01 9.60
C VAL A 57 -0.19 -13.52 9.55
N ASN A 58 0.77 -14.06 10.29
CA ASN A 58 1.08 -15.49 10.28
C ASN A 58 -0.01 -16.32 10.97
N LYS A 59 -0.38 -15.97 12.20
CA LYS A 59 -1.39 -16.68 13.01
C LYS A 59 -2.80 -16.35 12.53
N THR A 60 -3.62 -17.38 12.28
CA THR A 60 -4.95 -17.20 11.67
C THR A 60 -5.92 -16.51 12.64
N GLU A 61 -5.84 -16.86 13.92
CA GLU A 61 -6.60 -16.32 15.04
C GLU A 61 -6.39 -14.81 15.23
N ASP A 62 -5.20 -14.30 14.93
CA ASP A 62 -4.87 -12.89 15.09
C ASP A 62 -5.32 -12.00 13.92
N ARG A 63 -5.60 -12.59 12.75
CA ARG A 63 -5.88 -11.84 11.51
C ARG A 63 -6.99 -10.82 11.67
N LYS A 64 -8.13 -11.21 12.26
CA LYS A 64 -9.28 -10.30 12.42
C LYS A 64 -8.94 -9.13 13.33
N ARG A 65 -8.28 -9.41 14.46
CA ARG A 65 -7.88 -8.41 15.47
C ARG A 65 -6.86 -7.44 14.90
N LEU A 66 -5.74 -7.96 14.38
CA LEU A 66 -4.66 -7.14 13.82
C LEU A 66 -5.09 -6.33 12.60
N ARG A 67 -5.92 -6.90 11.72
CA ARG A 67 -6.48 -6.16 10.57
C ARG A 67 -7.33 -4.96 11.03
N GLY A 68 -8.12 -5.13 12.09
CA GLY A 68 -8.91 -4.04 12.68
C GLY A 68 -8.03 -2.97 13.34
N GLN A 69 -7.03 -3.40 14.12
CA GLN A 69 -6.07 -2.52 14.77
C GLN A 69 -5.30 -1.69 13.75
N TRP A 70 -4.68 -2.31 12.74
CA TRP A 70 -3.91 -1.61 11.71
C TRP A 70 -4.75 -0.68 10.85
N TYR A 71 -6.00 -1.04 10.53
CA TYR A 71 -6.92 -0.10 9.87
C TYR A 71 -7.12 1.16 10.72
N LYS A 72 -7.44 1.00 12.01
CA LYS A 72 -7.67 2.12 12.92
C LYS A 72 -6.42 2.99 13.04
N THR A 73 -5.27 2.40 13.36
CA THR A 73 -4.00 3.12 13.54
C THR A 73 -3.59 3.91 12.30
N ILE A 74 -3.61 3.29 11.12
CA ILE A 74 -3.25 3.95 9.86
C ILE A 74 -4.24 5.06 9.52
N LYS A 75 -5.55 4.81 9.69
CA LYS A 75 -6.60 5.76 9.36
C LYS A 75 -6.58 6.99 10.27
N GLU A 76 -6.34 6.81 11.58
CA GLU A 76 -6.21 7.91 12.54
C GLU A 76 -5.03 8.81 12.21
N LYS A 77 -3.88 8.23 11.84
CA LYS A 77 -2.67 8.98 11.49
C LYS A 77 -2.75 9.67 10.12
N SER A 78 -3.67 9.27 9.25
CA SER A 78 -3.65 9.68 7.83
C SER A 78 -3.87 11.17 7.58
N GLY A 79 -4.58 11.85 8.48
CA GLY A 79 -4.81 13.30 8.40
C GLY A 79 -3.51 14.11 8.47
N GLU A 80 -2.57 13.70 9.32
CA GLU A 80 -1.27 14.39 9.50
C GLU A 80 -0.43 14.37 8.22
N TYR A 81 -0.58 13.32 7.41
CA TYR A 81 0.14 13.12 6.14
C TYR A 81 -0.63 13.63 4.92
N LYS A 82 -1.81 14.22 5.12
CA LYS A 82 -2.73 14.68 4.06
C LYS A 82 -3.03 13.56 3.05
N LEU A 83 -3.19 12.34 3.54
CA LEU A 83 -3.59 11.19 2.74
C LEU A 83 -5.05 10.85 3.03
N ALA A 84 -5.89 10.99 2.02
CA ALA A 84 -7.24 10.47 2.03
C ALA A 84 -7.15 8.93 1.94
N LEU A 85 -7.42 8.24 3.05
CA LEU A 85 -7.45 6.78 3.12
C LEU A 85 -8.86 6.30 3.43
N THR A 86 -9.28 5.21 2.81
CA THR A 86 -10.57 4.58 3.08
C THR A 86 -10.40 3.07 3.32
N LYS A 87 -11.43 2.46 3.90
CA LYS A 87 -11.49 1.02 4.11
C LYS A 87 -11.66 0.34 2.75
N PRO A 88 -10.92 -0.75 2.44
CA PRO A 88 -11.13 -1.48 1.19
C PRO A 88 -12.54 -2.08 1.15
N ALA A 89 -13.16 -2.08 -0.04
CA ALA A 89 -14.50 -2.64 -0.26
C ALA A 89 -14.62 -4.09 0.25
N ARG A 90 -13.57 -4.90 0.04
CA ARG A 90 -13.43 -6.21 0.67
C ARG A 90 -12.36 -6.18 1.75
N PHE A 91 -12.80 -6.33 2.99
CA PHE A 91 -11.89 -6.47 4.13
C PHE A 91 -11.52 -7.95 4.28
N GLY A 92 -10.47 -8.38 3.55
CA GLY A 92 -10.07 -9.80 3.42
C GLY A 92 -9.66 -10.48 4.73
N SER A 93 -9.63 -11.82 4.75
CA SER A 93 -9.32 -12.67 5.92
C SER A 93 -8.11 -13.61 5.72
N GLY A 94 -7.42 -13.49 4.57
CA GLY A 94 -6.26 -14.31 4.24
C GLY A 94 -4.99 -13.89 5.01
N LYS A 95 -3.87 -14.57 4.72
CA LYS A 95 -2.55 -14.20 5.30
C LYS A 95 -2.15 -12.77 4.94
N TYR A 96 -2.32 -12.38 3.68
CA TYR A 96 -2.05 -11.04 3.16
C TYR A 96 -3.36 -10.28 3.01
N MET A 97 -3.46 -9.10 3.65
CA MET A 97 -4.71 -8.33 3.70
C MET A 97 -4.44 -6.86 3.44
N THR A 98 -5.35 -6.21 2.72
CA THR A 98 -5.40 -4.75 2.61
C THR A 98 -6.16 -4.20 3.81
N VAL A 99 -5.56 -3.22 4.50
CA VAL A 99 -6.18 -2.55 5.65
C VAL A 99 -6.73 -1.18 5.29
N CYS A 100 -6.02 -0.41 4.47
CA CYS A 100 -6.45 0.88 3.93
C CYS A 100 -6.12 0.95 2.44
N ILE A 101 -6.88 1.74 1.70
CA ILE A 101 -6.58 2.15 0.32
C ILE A 101 -6.60 3.67 0.23
N HIS A 102 -5.79 4.24 -0.66
CA HIS A 102 -5.92 5.66 -1.01
C HIS A 102 -7.28 5.89 -1.68
N ASP A 103 -8.00 6.90 -1.19
CA ASP A 103 -9.29 7.32 -1.73
C ASP A 103 -9.08 8.34 -2.85
N GLY A 104 -8.75 7.82 -4.04
CA GLY A 104 -8.45 8.62 -5.21
C GLY A 104 -7.38 8.00 -6.10
N GLU A 105 -7.00 8.76 -7.13
CA GLU A 105 -5.92 8.38 -8.04
C GLU A 105 -4.56 8.81 -7.47
N TYR A 106 -3.67 7.84 -7.26
CA TYR A 106 -2.33 8.13 -6.75
C TYR A 106 -1.35 8.58 -7.84
N ARG A 107 -1.65 8.23 -9.11
CA ARG A 107 -0.85 8.62 -10.28
C ARG A 107 -1.29 10.00 -10.72
N HIS A 108 -0.54 11.01 -10.31
CA HIS A 108 -0.77 12.36 -10.77
C HIS A 108 -0.43 12.48 -12.25
N THR A 109 -1.30 13.14 -13.03
CA THR A 109 -1.03 13.50 -14.42
C THR A 109 -0.84 15.00 -14.58
N ASP A 110 -0.16 15.41 -15.64
CA ASP A 110 -0.18 16.79 -16.12
C ASP A 110 -1.44 17.10 -16.95
N SER A 111 -1.46 18.27 -17.60
CA SER A 111 -2.57 18.74 -18.45
C SER A 111 -2.82 17.84 -19.66
N ASP A 112 -1.81 17.11 -20.11
CA ASP A 112 -1.87 16.27 -21.30
C ASP A 112 -2.19 14.80 -20.95
N GLY A 113 -2.45 14.53 -19.66
CA GLY A 113 -2.75 13.19 -19.17
C GLY A 113 -1.51 12.32 -18.99
N ILE A 114 -0.31 12.86 -19.09
CA ILE A 114 0.94 12.12 -18.89
C ILE A 114 1.26 12.05 -17.40
N ILE A 115 1.70 10.88 -16.93
CA ILE A 115 2.04 10.69 -15.51
C ILE A 115 3.19 11.62 -15.11
N ASN A 116 2.90 12.49 -14.15
CA ASN A 116 3.89 13.28 -13.44
C ASN A 116 4.54 12.39 -12.36
N ILE A 117 5.72 11.85 -12.69
CA ILE A 117 6.45 10.93 -11.80
C ILE A 117 6.83 11.60 -10.49
N GLU A 118 7.25 12.86 -10.50
CA GLU A 118 7.68 13.56 -9.28
C GLU A 118 6.54 13.71 -8.27
N LYS A 119 5.37 14.17 -8.72
CA LYS A 119 4.17 14.29 -7.87
C LYS A 119 3.69 12.92 -7.39
N THR A 120 3.71 11.91 -8.28
CA THR A 120 3.34 10.53 -7.92
C THR A 120 4.27 9.98 -6.84
N VAL A 121 5.59 10.09 -7.01
CA VAL A 121 6.58 9.65 -6.03
C VAL A 121 6.47 10.44 -4.72
N SER A 122 6.18 11.73 -4.77
CA SER A 122 5.94 12.55 -3.58
C SER A 122 4.76 12.03 -2.75
N LEU A 123 3.65 11.64 -3.39
CA LEU A 123 2.51 11.00 -2.72
C LEU A 123 2.89 9.64 -2.13
N LEU A 124 3.62 8.80 -2.89
CA LEU A 124 4.08 7.49 -2.40
C LEU A 124 5.01 7.62 -1.19
N LYS A 125 5.91 8.62 -1.18
CA LYS A 125 6.77 8.92 -0.03
C LYS A 125 5.99 9.43 1.19
N LYS A 126 4.86 10.12 1.01
CA LYS A 126 3.96 10.42 2.14
C LYS A 126 3.37 9.13 2.72
N ALA A 127 3.03 8.15 1.89
CA ALA A 127 2.55 6.86 2.35
C ALA A 127 3.64 6.08 3.10
N GLU A 128 4.90 6.14 2.65
CA GLU A 128 6.05 5.60 3.39
C GLU A 128 6.22 6.27 4.75
N SER A 129 6.23 7.60 4.79
CA SER A 129 6.36 8.35 6.04
C SER A 129 5.22 8.06 7.01
N LEU A 130 4.00 7.92 6.52
CA LEU A 130 2.86 7.49 7.33
C LEU A 130 3.10 6.11 7.91
N LEU A 131 3.46 5.13 7.06
CA LEU A 131 3.61 3.74 7.49
C LEU A 131 4.72 3.62 8.55
N ARG A 132 5.85 4.29 8.32
CA ARG A 132 6.96 4.39 9.29
C ARG A 132 6.52 4.97 10.62
N ALA A 133 5.72 6.04 10.61
CA ALA A 133 5.30 6.72 11.83
C ALA A 133 4.30 5.94 12.69
N VAL A 134 3.65 4.91 12.11
CA VAL A 134 2.78 3.99 12.86
C VAL A 134 3.47 2.68 13.22
N ASN A 135 4.77 2.56 12.95
CA ASN A 135 5.55 1.43 13.44
C ASN A 135 5.67 1.55 14.96
N ILE A 136 5.06 0.62 15.69
CA ILE A 136 5.18 0.52 17.14
C ILE A 136 6.43 -0.32 17.38
N GLU A 137 7.51 0.29 17.86
CA GLU A 137 8.66 -0.43 18.44
C GLU A 137 8.27 -1.14 19.74
#